data_AF-A0A8H3WJI5-F1
#
_entry.id   AF-A0A8H3WJI5-F1
#
_cell.length_a   1.000
_cell.length_b   1.000
_cell.length_c   1.000
_cell.angle_alpha   90.00
_cell.angle_beta   90.00
_cell.angle_gamma   90.00
#
_symmetry.space_group_name_H-M   'P 1'
#
loop_
_entity.id
_entity.type
_entity.pdbx_description
1 polymer ?
#
loop_
_entity_poly.entity_id
_entity_poly.type
_entity_poly.pdbx_seq_one_letter_code
_entity_poly.pdbx_strand_id
1 'polypeptide(L)'
;MHFTAIVPLVLSIVAFVLSFLALFAGQKEGFMEDYDVIRLNTSGLGQNVLDVSSDSSGDDGSTWDRLVGIVRNKTSDIINDIGNDIADRLADELGISHWYSLHLMDVCQGDFAPNFTAPNVWLNVSACTQPKPGPNVNLTKMLDQELSVGPLRLSLADLDWPDTIEDALDKVNKALLAIFVLYVLGIGFSGLAILGSFAAFFLGPAKRVTIPNFTFAILAAIVLFAGSLVTTIGAKKGAEQLNDVGEDVGLSAEAGQKFMIISWVAFAVMAVSAVYWVTQCCVARRSTKRGYTEKRHNKGSF
;
A
#
# COMPACT_ATOMS: atom_id res chain seq x y z
N MET A 1 26.64 22.97 21.90
CA MET A 1 25.80 22.48 20.78
C MET A 1 26.70 21.82 19.76
N HIS A 2 26.43 20.56 19.41
CA HIS A 2 27.23 19.78 18.47
C HIS A 2 26.53 19.69 17.12
N PHE A 3 26.86 20.61 16.22
CA PHE A 3 26.22 20.75 14.91
C PHE A 3 26.34 19.51 14.01
N THR A 4 27.31 18.63 14.27
CA THR A 4 27.47 17.36 13.53
C THR A 4 26.28 16.42 13.69
N ALA A 5 25.51 16.55 14.78
CA ALA A 5 24.32 15.73 15.04
C ALA A 5 23.05 16.25 14.30
N ILE A 6 23.11 17.41 13.63
CA ILE A 6 21.94 17.96 12.92
C ILE A 6 21.59 17.12 11.69
N VAL A 7 22.59 16.73 10.89
CA VAL A 7 22.37 15.94 9.69
C VAL A 7 21.62 14.62 9.99
N PRO A 8 22.11 13.74 10.90
CA PRO A 8 21.37 12.52 11.21
C PRO A 8 20.03 12.79 11.91
N LEU A 9 19.89 13.89 12.66
CA LEU A 9 18.61 14.27 13.26
C LEU A 9 17.58 14.57 12.17
N VAL A 10 17.92 15.41 11.20
CA VAL A 10 17.03 15.75 10.07
C VAL A 10 16.70 14.51 9.25
N LEU A 11 17.69 13.68 8.93
CA LEU A 11 17.46 12.44 8.17
C LEU A 11 16.52 11.46 8.90
N SER A 12 16.68 11.30 10.22
CA SER A 12 15.78 10.46 11.02
C SER A 12 14.37 11.06 11.11
N ILE A 13 14.23 12.40 11.18
CA ILE A 13 12.92 13.07 11.13
C ILE A 13 12.25 12.82 9.77
N VAL A 14 12.98 12.96 8.66
CA VAL A 14 12.45 12.68 7.33
C VAL A 14 12.01 11.22 7.22
N ALA A 15 12.85 10.25 7.64
CA ALA A 15 12.47 8.83 7.67
C ALA A 15 11.19 8.59 8.46
N PHE A 16 11.09 9.19 9.64
CA PHE A 16 9.93 9.07 10.52
C PHE A 16 8.66 9.62 9.86
N VAL A 17 8.73 10.83 9.29
CA VAL A 17 7.59 11.46 8.62
C VAL A 17 7.16 10.66 7.40
N LEU A 18 8.09 10.24 6.53
CA LEU A 18 7.75 9.45 5.35
C LEU A 18 7.12 8.10 5.71
N SER A 19 7.63 7.44 6.75
CA SER A 19 7.06 6.17 7.23
C SER A 19 5.66 6.37 7.83
N PHE A 20 5.45 7.48 8.54
CA PHE A 20 4.14 7.83 9.09
C PHE A 20 3.13 8.17 7.99
N LEU A 21 3.55 8.94 6.97
CA LEU A 21 2.73 9.24 5.81
C LEU A 21 2.35 7.97 5.02
N ALA A 22 3.29 7.05 4.84
CA ALA A 22 3.01 5.75 4.23
C ALA A 22 2.00 4.93 5.06
N LEU A 23 2.12 4.95 6.39
CA LEU A 23 1.21 4.20 7.28
C LEU A 23 -0.24 4.71 7.25
N PHE A 24 -0.42 6.02 7.07
CA PHE A 24 -1.73 6.69 7.12
C PHE A 24 -2.21 7.20 5.76
N ALA A 25 -1.58 6.79 4.66
CA ALA A 25 -2.10 7.04 3.32
C ALA A 25 -3.51 6.42 3.21
N GLY A 26 -4.46 7.13 2.59
CA GLY A 26 -5.84 6.66 2.44
C GLY A 26 -6.77 6.93 3.63
N GLN A 27 -6.25 7.44 4.77
CA GLN A 27 -7.06 7.62 5.98
C GLN A 27 -8.31 8.52 5.79
N LYS A 28 -8.28 9.41 4.81
CA LYS A 28 -9.41 10.28 4.42
C LYS A 28 -9.41 10.48 2.91
N GLU A 29 -10.58 10.76 2.37
CA GLU A 29 -10.76 11.16 0.97
C GLU A 29 -9.77 12.27 0.57
N GLY A 30 -9.02 12.02 -0.51
CA GLY A 30 -8.03 12.94 -1.04
C GLY A 30 -6.69 13.01 -0.27
N PHE A 31 -6.52 12.26 0.82
CA PHE A 31 -5.26 12.19 1.55
C PHE A 31 -4.35 11.08 1.02
N MET A 32 -3.39 11.44 0.16
CA MET A 32 -2.37 10.53 -0.36
C MET A 32 -2.95 9.28 -1.05
N GLU A 33 -4.05 9.44 -1.79
CA GLU A 33 -4.78 8.35 -2.44
C GLU A 33 -3.87 7.47 -3.33
N ASP A 34 -3.02 8.10 -4.13
CA ASP A 34 -2.08 7.39 -5.02
C ASP A 34 -0.93 6.66 -4.32
N TYR A 35 -0.88 6.68 -2.99
CA TYR A 35 0.09 5.93 -2.19
C TYR A 35 -0.52 4.62 -1.68
N ASP A 36 -1.36 3.99 -2.51
CA ASP A 36 -1.82 2.63 -2.31
C ASP A 36 -0.68 1.62 -2.45
N VAL A 37 -0.86 0.44 -1.84
CA VAL A 37 0.07 -0.69 -1.99
C VAL A 37 -0.31 -1.50 -3.22
N ILE A 38 -1.62 -1.73 -3.40
CA ILE A 38 -2.22 -2.40 -4.56
C ILE A 38 -3.48 -1.62 -4.93
N ARG A 39 -3.71 -1.42 -6.22
CA ARG A 39 -4.95 -0.87 -6.76
C ARG A 39 -5.67 -1.92 -7.58
N LEU A 40 -6.97 -2.07 -7.37
CA LEU A 40 -7.84 -2.92 -8.15
C LEU A 40 -8.68 -2.05 -9.07
N ASN A 41 -8.77 -2.43 -10.34
CA ASN A 41 -9.65 -1.88 -11.33
C ASN A 41 -10.77 -2.90 -11.59
N THR A 42 -12.00 -2.45 -11.34
CA THR A 42 -13.24 -3.22 -11.46
C THR A 42 -14.12 -2.69 -12.59
N SER A 43 -13.64 -1.74 -13.42
CA SER A 43 -14.39 -1.22 -14.56
C SER A 43 -14.67 -2.28 -15.65
N GLY A 44 -13.88 -3.36 -15.68
CA GLY A 44 -14.08 -4.49 -16.60
C GLY A 44 -15.07 -5.54 -16.09
N LEU A 45 -15.61 -5.40 -14.88
CA LEU A 45 -16.52 -6.38 -14.31
C LEU A 45 -17.75 -6.58 -15.20
N GLY A 46 -18.03 -7.84 -15.56
CA GLY A 46 -19.16 -8.19 -16.43
C GLY A 46 -18.86 -8.13 -17.93
N GLN A 47 -17.61 -7.97 -18.36
CA GLN A 47 -17.25 -8.11 -19.78
C GLN A 47 -17.39 -9.56 -20.29
N ASN A 48 -16.99 -10.56 -19.51
CA ASN A 48 -17.07 -11.98 -19.92
C ASN A 48 -18.53 -12.46 -20.10
N VAL A 49 -19.43 -11.90 -19.31
CA VAL A 49 -20.88 -12.03 -19.46
C VAL A 49 -21.37 -11.65 -20.87
N LEU A 50 -20.74 -10.65 -21.49
CA LEU A 50 -21.08 -10.21 -22.84
C LEU A 50 -20.48 -11.14 -23.91
N ASP A 51 -19.30 -11.73 -23.65
CA ASP A 51 -18.59 -12.60 -24.60
C ASP A 51 -19.22 -14.00 -24.76
N VAL A 52 -19.83 -14.54 -23.70
CA VAL A 52 -20.63 -15.80 -23.75
C VAL A 52 -21.77 -15.74 -24.78
N SER A 53 -22.20 -14.53 -25.16
CA SER A 53 -23.24 -14.29 -26.17
C SER A 53 -22.80 -14.54 -27.62
N SER A 54 -21.48 -14.63 -27.87
CA SER A 54 -20.96 -14.81 -29.23
C SER A 54 -20.87 -16.28 -29.67
N ASP A 55 -20.76 -17.21 -28.70
CA ASP A 55 -20.49 -18.63 -28.98
C ASP A 55 -21.54 -19.63 -28.46
N SER A 56 -22.61 -19.18 -27.78
CA SER A 56 -23.65 -20.09 -27.27
C SER A 56 -24.98 -19.97 -28.03
N SER A 57 -25.08 -20.70 -29.14
CA SER A 57 -26.35 -21.22 -29.65
C SER A 57 -26.86 -22.33 -28.71
N GLY A 58 -27.24 -21.98 -27.48
CA GLY A 58 -27.64 -22.89 -26.42
C GLY A 58 -28.56 -22.21 -25.41
N ASP A 59 -29.75 -22.77 -25.28
CA ASP A 59 -30.97 -22.24 -24.66
C ASP A 59 -30.97 -22.35 -23.12
N ASP A 60 -30.33 -21.40 -22.41
CA ASP A 60 -30.42 -21.25 -20.94
C ASP A 60 -30.92 -19.84 -20.54
N GLY A 61 -32.03 -19.40 -21.15
CA GLY A 61 -32.58 -18.03 -21.06
C GLY A 61 -33.51 -17.74 -19.87
N SER A 62 -32.96 -17.49 -18.66
CA SER A 62 -33.80 -16.93 -17.57
C SER A 62 -33.19 -15.78 -16.78
N THR A 63 -31.88 -15.79 -16.54
CA THR A 63 -31.18 -14.68 -15.86
C THR A 63 -30.64 -13.66 -16.88
N TRP A 64 -30.12 -14.15 -18.00
CA TRP A 64 -29.58 -13.31 -19.08
C TRP A 64 -30.64 -12.49 -19.82
N ASP A 65 -31.77 -13.10 -20.17
CA ASP A 65 -32.88 -12.38 -20.81
C ASP A 65 -33.45 -11.25 -19.93
N ARG A 66 -33.32 -11.39 -18.60
CA ARG A 66 -33.70 -10.32 -17.65
C ARG A 66 -32.68 -9.20 -17.63
N LEU A 67 -31.38 -9.52 -17.55
CA LEU A 67 -30.30 -8.52 -17.54
C LEU A 67 -30.24 -7.75 -18.86
N VAL A 68 -30.18 -8.47 -19.98
CA VAL A 68 -30.22 -7.90 -21.33
C VAL A 68 -31.55 -7.19 -21.58
N GLY A 69 -32.67 -7.72 -21.10
CA GLY A 69 -33.99 -7.07 -21.21
C GLY A 69 -34.10 -5.75 -20.45
N ILE A 70 -33.44 -5.61 -19.30
CA ILE A 70 -33.40 -4.35 -18.52
C ILE A 70 -32.53 -3.31 -19.24
N VAL A 71 -31.34 -3.69 -19.69
CA VAL A 71 -30.44 -2.82 -20.48
C VAL A 71 -31.14 -2.36 -21.78
N ARG A 72 -31.79 -3.29 -22.48
CA ARG A 72 -32.50 -3.05 -23.74
C ARG A 72 -33.75 -2.18 -23.58
N ASN A 73 -34.47 -2.28 -22.46
CA ASN A 73 -35.65 -1.44 -22.19
C ASN A 73 -35.29 0.00 -21.81
N LYS A 74 -34.10 0.21 -21.22
CA LYS A 74 -33.64 1.53 -20.81
C LYS A 74 -32.99 2.29 -21.96
N THR A 75 -32.60 1.62 -23.04
CA THR A 75 -31.93 2.27 -24.18
C THR A 75 -32.11 1.51 -25.49
N SER A 76 -32.96 2.04 -26.39
CA SER A 76 -33.27 1.43 -27.70
C SER A 76 -32.12 1.45 -28.71
N ASP A 77 -31.04 2.17 -28.42
CA ASP A 77 -30.03 2.56 -29.42
C ASP A 77 -28.65 1.88 -29.22
N ILE A 78 -28.48 1.03 -28.19
CA ILE A 78 -27.15 0.57 -27.70
C ILE A 78 -26.52 -0.57 -28.51
N ILE A 79 -27.27 -1.36 -29.27
CA ILE A 79 -26.69 -2.59 -29.87
C ILE A 79 -25.80 -2.29 -31.10
N ASN A 80 -25.76 -1.04 -31.60
CA ASN A 80 -25.00 -0.71 -32.80
C ASN A 80 -23.59 -0.12 -32.57
N ASP A 81 -23.17 0.18 -31.34
CA ASP A 81 -21.84 0.78 -31.08
C ASP A 81 -21.11 0.08 -29.91
N ILE A 82 -20.02 -0.62 -30.27
CA ILE A 82 -18.74 -0.78 -29.54
C ILE A 82 -18.81 -1.33 -28.10
N GLY A 83 -18.29 -2.56 -27.93
CA GLY A 83 -18.23 -3.30 -26.65
C GLY A 83 -17.43 -2.66 -25.50
N ASN A 84 -16.68 -1.59 -25.73
CA ASN A 84 -16.00 -0.86 -24.65
C ASN A 84 -16.98 0.05 -23.89
N ASP A 85 -17.81 0.83 -24.58
CA ASP A 85 -18.77 1.77 -23.95
C ASP A 85 -19.89 1.06 -23.14
N ILE A 86 -20.03 -0.26 -23.31
CA ILE A 86 -21.08 -1.08 -22.68
C ILE A 86 -20.68 -1.54 -21.28
N ALA A 87 -19.43 -1.96 -21.08
CA ALA A 87 -18.93 -2.38 -19.76
C ALA A 87 -19.02 -1.24 -18.75
N ASP A 88 -18.68 -0.05 -19.23
CA ASP A 88 -18.67 1.23 -18.53
C ASP A 88 -20.05 1.58 -17.97
N ARG A 89 -21.06 1.52 -18.84
CA ARG A 89 -22.46 1.78 -18.49
C ARG A 89 -23.04 0.68 -17.61
N LEU A 90 -22.51 -0.53 -17.72
CA LEU A 90 -22.92 -1.65 -16.89
C LEU A 90 -22.38 -1.50 -15.47
N ALA A 91 -21.10 -1.15 -15.27
CA ALA A 91 -20.56 -0.86 -13.93
C ALA A 91 -21.33 0.28 -13.23
N ASP A 92 -21.63 1.36 -13.96
CA ASP A 92 -22.48 2.46 -13.49
C ASP A 92 -23.91 1.99 -13.10
N GLU A 93 -24.52 1.09 -13.89
CA GLU A 93 -25.87 0.57 -13.65
C GLU A 93 -25.91 -0.54 -12.57
N LEU A 94 -24.80 -1.25 -12.37
CA LEU A 94 -24.57 -2.19 -11.28
C LEU A 94 -24.37 -1.46 -9.94
N GLY A 95 -23.92 -0.20 -9.98
CA GLY A 95 -23.69 0.63 -8.80
C GLY A 95 -22.45 0.24 -8.01
N ILE A 96 -21.46 -0.36 -8.69
CA ILE A 96 -20.19 -0.77 -8.10
C ILE A 96 -19.12 0.29 -8.33
N SER A 97 -18.19 0.44 -7.39
CA SER A 97 -17.06 1.36 -7.59
C SER A 97 -16.15 0.86 -8.72
N HIS A 98 -15.65 1.76 -9.57
CA HIS A 98 -14.76 1.40 -10.68
C HIS A 98 -13.34 1.00 -10.26
N TRP A 99 -12.90 1.42 -9.08
CA TRP A 99 -11.60 1.05 -8.54
C TRP A 99 -11.62 0.98 -7.02
N TYR A 100 -10.72 0.16 -6.48
CA TYR A 100 -10.44 0.04 -5.05
C TYR A 100 -8.94 0.14 -4.80
N SER A 101 -8.52 1.03 -3.92
CA SER A 101 -7.12 1.20 -3.54
C SER A 101 -6.91 0.60 -2.15
N LEU A 102 -5.93 -0.30 -2.02
CA LEU A 102 -5.59 -0.95 -0.76
C LEU A 102 -4.38 -0.25 -0.17
N HIS A 103 -4.61 0.51 0.90
CA HIS A 103 -3.57 1.09 1.72
C HIS A 103 -3.22 0.17 2.88
N LEU A 104 -2.26 0.59 3.72
CA LEU A 104 -1.76 -0.25 4.80
C LEU A 104 -2.77 -0.42 5.95
N MET A 105 -3.69 0.55 6.09
CA MET A 105 -4.66 0.64 7.17
C MET A 105 -6.10 0.66 6.70
N ASP A 106 -6.35 1.04 5.45
CA ASP A 106 -7.69 1.23 4.94
C ASP A 106 -7.74 0.84 3.45
N VAL A 107 -8.96 0.84 2.96
CA VAL A 107 -9.30 0.66 1.56
C VAL A 107 -10.16 1.83 1.17
N CYS A 108 -9.79 2.53 0.11
CA CYS A 108 -10.59 3.55 -0.52
C CYS A 108 -11.17 3.03 -1.84
N GLN A 109 -12.30 3.59 -2.23
CA GLN A 109 -13.01 3.22 -3.44
C GLN A 109 -13.56 4.47 -4.12
N GLY A 110 -13.78 4.35 -5.43
CA GLY A 110 -14.49 5.38 -6.15
C GLY A 110 -14.49 5.15 -7.65
N ASP A 111 -14.65 6.25 -8.36
CA ASP A 111 -14.96 6.26 -9.78
C ASP A 111 -13.88 6.98 -10.57
N PHE A 112 -13.79 6.65 -11.85
CA PHE A 112 -12.93 7.38 -12.77
C PHE A 112 -13.68 8.60 -13.32
N ALA A 113 -13.08 9.78 -13.22
CA ALA A 113 -13.66 11.01 -13.75
C ALA A 113 -12.77 11.58 -14.88
N PRO A 114 -13.35 12.09 -15.99
CA PRO A 114 -14.79 12.11 -16.30
C PRO A 114 -15.36 10.76 -16.77
N ASN A 115 -14.50 9.84 -17.22
CA ASN A 115 -14.79 8.44 -17.58
C ASN A 115 -13.44 7.69 -17.70
N PHE A 116 -13.36 6.35 -17.53
CA PHE A 116 -12.09 5.60 -17.67
C PHE A 116 -11.62 5.43 -19.14
N THR A 117 -12.48 5.71 -20.14
CA THR A 117 -12.08 5.79 -21.57
C THR A 117 -11.41 7.13 -21.95
N ALA A 118 -11.45 8.14 -21.08
CA ALA A 118 -10.95 9.47 -21.41
C ALA A 118 -9.40 9.51 -21.42
N PRO A 119 -8.76 10.37 -22.24
CA PRO A 119 -7.30 10.48 -22.25
C PRO A 119 -6.70 11.11 -20.98
N ASN A 120 -7.51 11.82 -20.17
CA ASN A 120 -7.10 12.46 -18.91
C ASN A 120 -8.01 11.99 -17.77
N VAL A 121 -7.92 10.70 -17.42
CA VAL A 121 -8.65 10.13 -16.29
C VAL A 121 -7.99 10.53 -14.97
N TRP A 122 -8.80 10.90 -13.98
CA TRP A 122 -8.37 10.98 -12.58
C TRP A 122 -9.27 10.14 -11.68
N LEU A 123 -8.75 9.84 -10.49
CA LEU A 123 -9.46 9.09 -9.46
C LEU A 123 -10.38 10.05 -8.69
N ASN A 124 -11.68 9.81 -8.73
CA ASN A 124 -12.64 10.46 -7.87
C ASN A 124 -12.96 9.52 -6.70
N VAL A 125 -12.57 9.92 -5.49
CA VAL A 125 -12.77 9.09 -4.29
C VAL A 125 -14.20 9.25 -3.79
N SER A 126 -14.90 8.14 -3.61
CA SER A 126 -16.30 8.12 -3.19
C SER A 126 -16.44 7.77 -1.71
N ALA A 127 -15.66 6.81 -1.21
CA ALA A 127 -15.66 6.42 0.20
C ALA A 127 -14.33 5.75 0.59
N CYS A 128 -14.01 5.79 1.89
CA CYS A 128 -12.92 5.02 2.48
C CYS A 128 -13.39 4.27 3.73
N THR A 129 -12.84 3.08 3.93
CA THR A 129 -13.12 2.26 5.12
C THR A 129 -12.41 2.81 6.37
N GLN A 130 -12.88 2.38 7.55
CA GLN A 130 -12.24 2.81 8.80
C GLN A 130 -10.85 2.16 8.97
N PRO A 131 -9.84 2.92 9.45
CA PRO A 131 -8.48 2.40 9.63
C PRO A 131 -8.42 1.17 10.55
N LYS A 132 -7.86 0.06 10.06
CA LYS A 132 -7.59 -1.18 10.78
C LYS A 132 -6.23 -1.78 10.35
N PRO A 133 -5.42 -2.31 11.28
CA PRO A 133 -4.16 -2.97 10.94
C PRO A 133 -4.34 -4.12 9.97
N GLY A 134 -3.70 -4.07 8.80
CA GLY A 134 -3.88 -5.08 7.75
C GLY A 134 -5.37 -5.19 7.41
N PRO A 135 -5.95 -4.18 6.74
CA PRO A 135 -7.39 -4.10 6.52
C PRO A 135 -7.84 -5.46 6.01
N ASN A 136 -8.73 -6.14 6.73
CA ASN A 136 -9.15 -7.49 6.38
C ASN A 136 -10.08 -7.36 5.17
N VAL A 137 -9.50 -7.12 4.00
CA VAL A 137 -10.20 -6.87 2.75
C VAL A 137 -10.98 -8.13 2.41
N ASN A 138 -12.29 -8.00 2.35
CA ASN A 138 -13.18 -9.00 1.81
C ASN A 138 -13.95 -8.33 0.67
N LEU A 139 -13.32 -8.32 -0.51
CA LEU A 139 -13.86 -7.68 -1.70
C LEU A 139 -15.21 -8.29 -2.09
N THR A 140 -15.37 -9.61 -1.92
CA THR A 140 -16.63 -10.31 -2.16
C THR A 140 -17.78 -9.68 -1.38
N LYS A 141 -17.62 -9.45 -0.08
CA LYS A 141 -18.65 -8.84 0.76
C LYS A 141 -18.91 -7.38 0.42
N MET A 142 -17.87 -6.63 0.10
CA MET A 142 -18.02 -5.21 -0.28
C MET A 142 -18.80 -5.10 -1.59
N LEU A 143 -18.41 -5.89 -2.58
CA LEU A 143 -19.02 -5.89 -3.90
C LEU A 143 -20.44 -6.49 -3.87
N ASP A 144 -20.70 -7.52 -3.06
CA ASP A 144 -22.03 -8.16 -2.93
C ASP A 144 -23.00 -7.23 -2.23
N GLN A 145 -22.51 -6.46 -1.25
CA GLN A 145 -23.28 -5.41 -0.61
C GLN A 145 -23.60 -4.27 -1.60
N GLU A 146 -22.66 -3.86 -2.46
CA GLU A 146 -22.91 -2.85 -3.48
C GLU A 146 -23.93 -3.33 -4.53
N LEU A 147 -23.77 -4.55 -5.04
CA LEU A 147 -24.67 -5.14 -6.04
C LEU A 147 -26.08 -5.41 -5.52
N SER A 148 -26.21 -5.81 -4.25
CA SER A 148 -27.52 -6.11 -3.63
C SER A 148 -28.35 -4.85 -3.36
N VAL A 149 -27.68 -3.72 -3.10
CA VAL A 149 -28.32 -2.40 -2.93
C VAL A 149 -28.46 -1.66 -4.26
N GLY A 150 -27.70 -2.08 -5.28
CA GLY A 150 -27.70 -1.53 -6.62
C GLY A 150 -29.04 -1.66 -7.36
N PRO A 151 -29.22 -0.89 -8.46
CA PRO A 151 -30.46 -0.83 -9.25
C PRO A 151 -30.98 -2.20 -9.72
N LEU A 152 -30.06 -3.13 -9.98
CA LEU A 152 -30.34 -4.45 -10.52
C LEU A 152 -30.51 -5.54 -9.44
N ARG A 153 -30.15 -5.26 -8.18
CA ARG A 153 -30.21 -6.18 -7.03
C ARG A 153 -29.62 -7.56 -7.33
N LEU A 154 -28.37 -7.56 -7.81
CA LEU A 154 -27.65 -8.77 -8.15
C LEU A 154 -26.79 -9.26 -6.98
N SER A 155 -26.32 -10.49 -7.08
CA SER A 155 -25.32 -11.06 -6.18
C SER A 155 -24.05 -11.41 -6.94
N LEU A 156 -22.92 -11.54 -6.24
CA LEU A 156 -21.66 -11.94 -6.89
C LEU A 156 -21.73 -13.32 -7.54
N ALA A 157 -22.61 -14.19 -7.03
CA ALA A 157 -22.83 -15.52 -7.58
C ALA A 157 -23.37 -15.48 -9.01
N ASP A 158 -24.02 -14.38 -9.41
CA ASP A 158 -24.55 -14.18 -10.77
C ASP A 158 -23.46 -13.74 -11.77
N LEU A 159 -22.27 -13.37 -11.29
CA LEU A 159 -21.14 -12.86 -12.09
C LEU A 159 -20.00 -13.89 -12.27
N ASP A 160 -20.27 -15.16 -11.94
CA ASP A 160 -19.27 -16.25 -11.94
C ASP A 160 -18.01 -15.90 -11.12
N TRP A 161 -18.20 -15.26 -9.96
CA TRP A 161 -17.10 -14.82 -9.12
C TRP A 161 -16.33 -16.00 -8.50
N PRO A 162 -15.03 -16.19 -8.80
CA PRO A 162 -14.31 -17.35 -8.35
C PRO A 162 -13.84 -17.22 -6.90
N ASP A 163 -14.04 -18.28 -6.10
CA ASP A 163 -13.61 -18.38 -4.68
C ASP A 163 -12.10 -18.14 -4.50
N THR A 164 -11.30 -18.36 -5.54
CA THR A 164 -9.85 -18.13 -5.56
C THR A 164 -9.45 -16.66 -5.41
N ILE A 165 -10.35 -15.70 -5.68
CA ILE A 165 -10.10 -14.28 -5.41
C ILE A 165 -10.06 -14.03 -3.90
N GLU A 166 -10.90 -14.71 -3.12
CA GLU A 166 -10.87 -14.59 -1.66
C GLU A 166 -9.55 -15.08 -1.09
N ASP A 167 -9.05 -16.22 -1.60
CA ASP A 167 -7.74 -16.77 -1.21
C ASP A 167 -6.58 -15.85 -1.58
N ALA A 168 -6.65 -15.19 -2.75
CA ALA A 168 -5.65 -14.21 -3.18
C ALA A 168 -5.68 -12.97 -2.27
N LEU A 169 -6.87 -12.45 -1.96
CA LEU A 169 -7.04 -11.31 -1.06
C LEU A 169 -6.63 -11.62 0.38
N ASP A 170 -6.86 -12.84 0.88
CA ASP A 170 -6.39 -13.24 2.21
C ASP A 170 -4.84 -13.23 2.29
N LYS A 171 -4.15 -13.65 1.22
CA LYS A 171 -2.68 -13.52 1.14
C LYS A 171 -2.25 -12.05 1.12
N VAL A 172 -2.96 -11.19 0.38
CA VAL A 172 -2.70 -9.75 0.36
C VAL A 172 -2.91 -9.15 1.76
N ASN A 173 -3.98 -9.49 2.46
CA ASN A 173 -4.26 -9.04 3.84
C ASN A 173 -3.15 -9.44 4.81
N LYS A 174 -2.69 -10.69 4.74
CA LYS A 174 -1.54 -11.17 5.53
C LYS A 174 -0.26 -10.41 5.21
N ALA A 175 -0.01 -10.10 3.94
CA ALA A 175 1.13 -9.29 3.53
C ALA A 175 1.02 -7.84 4.04
N LEU A 176 -0.14 -7.20 3.91
CA LEU A 176 -0.40 -5.86 4.44
C LEU A 176 -0.23 -5.81 5.95
N LEU A 177 -0.72 -6.81 6.69
CA LEU A 177 -0.50 -6.91 8.13
C LEU A 177 1.00 -7.02 8.48
N ALA A 178 1.76 -7.81 7.74
CA ALA A 178 3.21 -7.93 7.93
C ALA A 178 3.93 -6.60 7.66
N ILE A 179 3.56 -5.91 6.57
CA ILE A 179 4.08 -4.58 6.23
C ILE A 179 3.71 -3.59 7.34
N PHE A 180 2.49 -3.61 7.86
CA PHE A 180 2.02 -2.74 8.95
C PHE A 180 2.91 -2.88 10.18
N VAL A 181 3.16 -4.13 10.62
CA VAL A 181 4.01 -4.39 11.79
C VAL A 181 5.44 -3.87 11.56
N LEU A 182 6.01 -4.08 10.38
CA LEU A 182 7.34 -3.58 10.03
C LEU A 182 7.36 -2.04 10.06
N TYR A 183 6.38 -1.38 9.46
CA TYR A 183 6.31 0.08 9.47
C TYR A 183 6.15 0.67 10.87
N VAL A 184 5.30 0.10 11.71
CA VAL A 184 5.14 0.54 13.11
C VAL A 184 6.45 0.40 13.90
N LEU A 185 7.16 -0.73 13.74
CA LEU A 185 8.47 -0.93 14.35
C LEU A 185 9.51 0.08 13.81
N GLY A 186 9.51 0.32 12.50
CA GLY A 186 10.39 1.30 11.84
C GLY A 186 10.15 2.72 12.36
N ILE A 187 8.89 3.14 12.48
CA ILE A 187 8.49 4.43 13.05
C ILE A 187 8.92 4.52 14.52
N GLY A 188 8.68 3.48 15.32
CA GLY A 188 9.09 3.44 16.73
C GLY A 188 10.59 3.61 16.92
N PHE A 189 11.40 2.83 16.21
CA PHE A 189 12.86 2.95 16.28
C PHE A 189 13.39 4.26 15.70
N SER A 190 12.79 4.78 14.63
CA SER A 190 13.14 6.09 14.06
C SER A 190 12.83 7.22 15.06
N GLY A 191 11.69 7.16 15.75
CA GLY A 191 11.33 8.09 16.81
C GLY A 191 12.33 8.08 17.97
N LEU A 192 12.74 6.90 18.44
CA LEU A 192 13.79 6.77 19.45
C LEU A 192 15.14 7.31 18.96
N ALA A 193 15.46 7.11 17.67
CA ALA A 193 16.67 7.64 17.05
C ALA A 193 16.66 9.18 16.94
N ILE A 194 15.49 9.80 16.77
CA ILE A 194 15.32 11.26 16.82
C ILE A 194 15.63 11.76 18.23
N LEU A 195 15.06 11.14 19.26
CA LEU A 195 15.30 11.52 20.66
C LEU A 195 16.78 11.42 21.03
N GLY A 196 17.46 10.35 20.62
CA GLY A 196 18.89 10.19 20.88
C GLY A 196 19.76 11.18 20.07
N SER A 197 19.37 11.49 18.83
CA SER A 197 20.07 12.50 18.02
C SER A 197 19.90 13.92 18.60
N PHE A 198 18.71 14.22 19.10
CA PHE A 198 18.42 15.47 19.79
C PHE A 198 19.20 15.58 21.11
N ALA A 199 19.27 14.51 21.90
CA ALA A 199 20.09 14.47 23.10
C ALA A 199 21.58 14.69 22.77
N ALA A 200 22.10 14.08 21.70
CA ALA A 200 23.50 14.25 21.28
C ALA A 200 23.84 15.69 20.85
N PHE A 201 22.86 16.44 20.32
CA PHE A 201 23.05 17.84 19.96
C PHE A 201 23.38 18.71 21.19
N PHE A 202 22.72 18.46 22.33
CA PHE A 202 22.94 19.22 23.58
C PHE A 202 24.06 18.64 24.45
N LEU A 203 24.06 17.33 24.67
CA LEU A 203 24.97 16.64 25.59
C LEU A 203 26.31 16.24 24.94
N GLY A 204 26.41 16.38 23.61
CA GLY A 204 27.57 15.95 22.84
C GLY A 204 27.70 14.44 22.65
N PRO A 205 28.75 13.99 21.95
CA PRO A 205 28.95 12.58 21.57
C PRO A 205 29.44 11.73 22.76
N ALA A 206 28.75 11.81 23.90
CA ALA A 206 28.98 10.92 25.01
C ALA A 206 28.58 9.49 24.62
N LYS A 207 29.34 8.50 25.09
CA LYS A 207 29.05 7.07 24.84
C LYS A 207 27.65 6.67 25.26
N ARG A 208 27.18 7.24 26.37
CA ARG A 208 25.84 6.99 26.93
C ARG A 208 24.71 7.40 25.97
N VAL A 209 24.97 8.34 25.06
CA VAL A 209 24.00 8.79 24.04
C VAL A 209 24.27 8.09 22.70
N THR A 210 25.54 7.98 22.31
CA THR A 210 25.94 7.46 20.99
C THR A 210 25.61 5.97 20.82
N ILE A 211 25.84 5.14 21.84
CA ILE A 211 25.61 3.68 21.76
C ILE A 211 24.12 3.33 21.59
N PRO A 212 23.19 3.80 22.43
CA PRO A 212 21.78 3.46 22.26
C PRO A 212 21.23 4.04 20.96
N ASN A 213 21.62 5.26 20.59
CA ASN A 213 21.13 5.90 19.37
C ASN A 213 21.60 5.17 18.10
N PHE A 214 22.83 4.67 18.09
CA PHE A 214 23.33 3.77 17.05
C PHE A 214 22.47 2.51 16.92
N THR A 215 22.11 1.87 18.04
CA THR A 215 21.29 0.67 18.04
C THR A 215 19.91 0.96 17.44
N PHE A 216 19.24 2.03 17.89
CA PHE A 216 17.93 2.40 17.34
C PHE A 216 18.01 2.77 15.87
N ALA A 217 19.03 3.50 15.44
CA ALA A 217 19.18 3.89 14.04
C ALA A 217 19.39 2.67 13.13
N ILE A 218 20.18 1.69 13.55
CA ILE A 218 20.37 0.44 12.79
C ILE A 218 19.09 -0.40 12.76
N LEU A 219 18.40 -0.56 13.90
CA LEU A 219 17.15 -1.32 13.95
C LEU A 219 16.09 -0.68 13.06
N ALA A 220 15.96 0.65 13.07
CA ALA A 220 15.08 1.38 12.17
C ALA A 220 15.42 1.11 10.70
N ALA A 221 16.70 1.22 10.31
CA ALA A 221 17.13 0.98 8.94
C ALA A 221 16.86 -0.47 8.48
N ILE A 222 17.12 -1.47 9.33
CA ILE A 222 16.87 -2.89 9.01
C ILE A 222 15.37 -3.15 8.82
N VAL A 223 14.55 -2.64 9.73
CA VAL A 223 13.10 -2.87 9.68
C VAL A 223 12.47 -2.15 8.49
N LEU A 224 12.86 -0.90 8.20
CA LEU A 224 12.39 -0.18 7.02
C LEU A 224 12.85 -0.82 5.71
N PHE A 225 14.07 -1.39 5.69
CA PHE A 225 14.54 -2.19 4.56
C PHE A 225 13.66 -3.43 4.34
N ALA A 226 13.41 -4.19 5.41
CA ALA A 226 12.54 -5.36 5.37
C ALA A 226 11.12 -4.98 4.92
N GLY A 227 10.56 -3.89 5.47
CA GLY A 227 9.26 -3.35 5.07
C GLY A 227 9.21 -3.02 3.57
N SER A 228 10.21 -2.27 3.07
CA SER A 228 10.30 -1.92 1.64
C SER A 228 10.42 -3.15 0.73
N LEU A 229 11.16 -4.17 1.17
CA LEU A 229 11.30 -5.44 0.46
C LEU A 229 9.98 -6.21 0.40
N VAL A 230 9.32 -6.39 1.56
CA VAL A 230 8.05 -7.10 1.67
C VAL A 230 6.97 -6.37 0.87
N THR A 231 6.91 -5.04 0.93
CA THR A 231 6.02 -4.24 0.08
C THR A 231 6.30 -4.47 -1.40
N THR A 232 7.56 -4.40 -1.84
CA THR A 232 7.90 -4.54 -3.27
C THR A 232 7.53 -5.93 -3.80
N ILE A 233 7.85 -6.98 -3.04
CA ILE A 233 7.54 -8.37 -3.43
C ILE A 233 6.05 -8.64 -3.30
N GLY A 234 5.45 -8.23 -2.18
CA GLY A 234 4.04 -8.47 -1.84
C GLY A 234 3.09 -7.74 -2.79
N ALA A 235 3.36 -6.48 -3.13
CA ALA A 235 2.54 -5.72 -4.08
C ALA A 235 2.60 -6.33 -5.49
N LYS A 236 3.82 -6.65 -5.99
CA LYS A 236 3.98 -7.22 -7.34
C LYS A 236 3.38 -8.61 -7.45
N LYS A 237 3.68 -9.51 -6.51
CA LYS A 237 3.13 -10.87 -6.53
C LYS A 237 1.63 -10.89 -6.20
N GLY A 238 1.18 -9.99 -5.33
CA GLY A 238 -0.24 -9.84 -5.01
C GLY A 238 -1.03 -9.38 -6.23
N ALA A 239 -0.53 -8.36 -6.95
CA ALA A 239 -1.14 -7.89 -8.19
C ALA A 239 -1.12 -8.96 -9.29
N GLU A 240 -0.01 -9.66 -9.48
CA GLU A 240 0.09 -10.78 -10.44
C GLU A 240 -0.94 -11.88 -10.14
N GLN A 241 -1.02 -12.34 -8.88
CA GLN A 241 -2.00 -13.36 -8.48
C GLN A 241 -3.45 -12.89 -8.64
N LEU A 242 -3.73 -11.62 -8.38
CA LEU A 242 -5.08 -11.05 -8.57
C LEU A 242 -5.43 -10.87 -10.04
N ASN A 243 -4.45 -10.53 -10.90
CA ASN A 243 -4.65 -10.49 -12.34
C ASN A 243 -4.92 -11.88 -12.91
N ASP A 244 -4.09 -12.88 -12.56
CA ASP A 244 -4.21 -14.25 -13.07
C ASP A 244 -5.58 -14.88 -12.75
N VAL A 245 -6.18 -14.50 -11.61
CA VAL A 245 -7.49 -15.01 -11.17
C VAL A 245 -8.64 -14.08 -11.60
N GLY A 246 -8.36 -12.79 -11.73
CA GLY A 246 -9.34 -11.74 -12.01
C GLY A 246 -9.62 -11.52 -13.50
N GLU A 247 -8.77 -11.99 -14.40
CA GLU A 247 -8.88 -11.77 -15.85
C GLU A 247 -10.24 -12.25 -16.40
N ASP A 248 -10.69 -13.44 -15.98
CA ASP A 248 -11.96 -14.04 -16.42
C ASP A 248 -13.20 -13.25 -16.00
N VAL A 249 -13.09 -12.43 -14.95
CA VAL A 249 -14.18 -11.59 -14.46
C VAL A 249 -14.00 -10.11 -14.81
N GLY A 250 -12.90 -9.73 -15.48
CA GLY A 250 -12.57 -8.35 -15.83
C GLY A 250 -12.02 -7.51 -14.65
N LEU A 251 -11.46 -8.17 -13.64
CA LEU A 251 -10.75 -7.55 -12.52
C LEU A 251 -9.25 -7.46 -12.84
N SER A 252 -8.67 -6.27 -12.72
CA SER A 252 -7.21 -6.09 -12.83
C SER A 252 -6.63 -5.46 -11.56
N ALA A 253 -5.43 -5.87 -11.17
CA ALA A 253 -4.67 -5.34 -10.06
C ALA A 253 -3.33 -4.74 -10.51
N GLU A 254 -2.97 -3.59 -9.96
CA GLU A 254 -1.71 -2.89 -10.19
C GLU A 254 -0.98 -2.67 -8.87
N ALA A 255 0.36 -2.79 -8.88
CA ALA A 255 1.19 -2.51 -7.72
C ALA A 255 1.48 -1.01 -7.57
N GLY A 256 1.20 -0.44 -6.39
CA GLY A 256 1.33 1.00 -6.14
C GLY A 256 2.77 1.51 -6.14
N GLN A 257 3.17 2.16 -7.24
CA GLN A 257 4.55 2.61 -7.43
C GLN A 257 4.96 3.74 -6.49
N LYS A 258 4.06 4.69 -6.18
CA LYS A 258 4.38 5.83 -5.31
C LYS A 258 4.64 5.39 -3.87
N PHE A 259 3.87 4.41 -3.38
CA PHE A 259 4.11 3.78 -2.08
C PHE A 259 5.47 3.07 -2.03
N MET A 260 5.84 2.33 -3.08
CA MET A 260 7.17 1.71 -3.16
C MET A 260 8.28 2.77 -3.12
N ILE A 261 8.15 3.89 -3.85
CA ILE A 261 9.14 4.96 -3.86
C ILE A 261 9.32 5.56 -2.46
N ILE A 262 8.22 5.95 -1.78
CA ILE A 262 8.33 6.56 -0.45
C ILE A 262 8.93 5.59 0.58
N SER A 263 8.63 4.29 0.46
CA SER A 263 9.22 3.22 1.27
C SER A 263 10.75 3.19 1.14
N TRP A 264 11.24 3.13 -0.11
CA TRP A 264 12.67 3.07 -0.40
C TRP A 264 13.39 4.37 -0.02
N VAL A 265 12.75 5.52 -0.19
CA VAL A 265 13.31 6.81 0.23
C VAL A 265 13.43 6.86 1.76
N ALA A 266 12.41 6.43 2.50
CA ALA A 266 12.44 6.37 3.96
C ALA A 266 13.57 5.45 4.47
N PHE A 267 13.74 4.28 3.86
CA PHE A 267 14.89 3.40 4.13
C PHE A 267 16.22 4.10 3.82
N ALA A 268 16.38 4.70 2.65
CA ALA A 268 17.64 5.28 2.22
C ALA A 268 18.12 6.39 3.16
N VAL A 269 17.23 7.33 3.51
CA VAL A 269 17.59 8.42 4.43
C VAL A 269 17.88 7.90 5.85
N MET A 270 17.15 6.89 6.31
CA MET A 270 17.41 6.24 7.60
C MET A 270 18.74 5.47 7.60
N ALA A 271 19.09 4.81 6.49
CA ALA A 271 20.36 4.10 6.34
C ALA A 271 21.55 5.06 6.39
N VAL A 272 21.46 6.24 5.77
CA VAL A 272 22.49 7.28 5.86
C VAL A 272 22.65 7.78 7.31
N SER A 273 21.54 7.98 8.03
CA SER A 273 21.57 8.31 9.46
C SER A 273 22.24 7.20 10.28
N ALA A 274 21.91 5.93 10.01
CA ALA A 274 22.53 4.79 10.68
C ALA A 274 24.05 4.71 10.42
N VAL A 275 24.52 4.94 9.19
CA VAL A 275 25.95 4.99 8.85
C VAL A 275 26.66 6.07 9.65
N TYR A 276 26.07 7.27 9.77
CA TYR A 276 26.63 8.31 10.62
C TYR A 276 26.81 7.82 12.07
N TRP A 277 25.78 7.21 12.66
CA TRP A 277 25.87 6.70 14.04
C TRP A 277 26.86 5.55 14.19
N VAL A 278 27.03 4.71 13.17
CA VAL A 278 28.08 3.68 13.11
C VAL A 278 29.46 4.33 13.22
N THR A 279 29.73 5.36 12.41
CA THR A 279 31.04 6.04 12.43
C THR A 279 31.32 6.67 13.80
N GLN A 280 30.33 7.33 14.42
CA GLN A 280 30.46 7.92 15.75
C GLN A 280 30.68 6.85 16.83
N CYS A 281 29.99 5.72 16.76
CA CYS A 281 30.19 4.59 17.67
C CYS A 281 31.61 4.01 17.54
N CYS A 282 32.12 3.85 16.31
CA CYS A 282 33.49 3.40 16.05
C CYS A 282 34.53 4.38 16.59
N VAL A 283 34.34 5.69 16.40
CA VAL A 283 35.23 6.73 16.93
C VAL A 283 35.23 6.74 18.46
N ALA A 284 34.05 6.67 19.09
CA ALA A 284 33.91 6.60 20.55
C ALA A 284 34.56 5.34 21.15
N ARG A 285 34.50 4.19 20.45
CA ARG A 285 35.19 2.97 20.85
C ARG A 285 36.72 3.11 20.71
N ARG A 286 37.21 3.72 19.64
CA ARG A 286 38.66 3.93 19.40
C ARG A 286 39.30 4.89 20.41
N SER A 287 38.64 6.00 20.75
CA SER A 287 39.16 6.96 21.76
C SER A 287 39.34 6.32 23.13
N THR A 288 38.42 5.43 23.50
CA THR A 288 38.48 4.66 24.75
C THR A 288 39.70 3.74 24.82
N LYS A 289 39.97 3.01 23.74
CA LYS A 289 41.11 2.10 23.66
C LYS A 289 42.43 2.87 23.83
N ARG A 290 42.59 4.02 23.16
CA ARG A 290 43.78 4.88 23.32
C ARG A 290 43.96 5.36 24.77
N GLY A 291 42.90 5.85 25.41
CA GLY A 291 42.98 6.29 26.81
C GLY A 291 43.27 5.16 27.81
N TYR A 292 42.88 3.92 27.50
CA TYR A 292 43.23 2.75 28.33
C TYR A 292 44.70 2.33 28.15
N THR A 293 45.21 2.35 26.91
CA THR A 293 46.62 2.08 26.60
C THR A 293 47.56 3.10 27.25
N GLU A 294 47.21 4.37 27.21
CA GLU A 294 47.99 5.45 27.83
C GLU A 294 48.03 5.35 29.36
N LYS A 295 46.89 5.05 30.01
CA LYS A 295 46.86 4.77 31.46
C LYS A 295 47.62 3.51 31.85
N ARG A 296 47.69 2.50 30.99
CA ARG A 296 48.46 1.28 31.23
C ARG A 296 49.97 1.54 31.10
N HIS A 297 50.38 2.37 30.15
CA HIS A 297 51.77 2.81 30.01
C HIS A 297 52.24 3.61 31.24
N ASN A 298 51.40 4.51 31.75
CA ASN A 298 51.73 5.32 32.93
C ASN A 298 51.77 4.54 34.26
N LYS A 299 51.20 3.33 34.31
CA LYS A 299 51.28 2.44 35.47
C LYS A 299 52.46 1.47 35.44
N GLY A 300 53.20 1.40 34.33
CA GLY A 300 54.32 0.48 34.13
C GLY A 300 55.70 1.12 34.25
N SER A 301 55.82 2.40 34.60
CA SER A 301 57.11 3.11 34.70
C SER A 301 57.56 3.38 36.15
N PHE A 302 57.35 2.41 37.05
CA PHE A 302 57.94 2.41 38.39
C PHE A 302 58.97 1.29 38.52
#